data_AF-A0A7S4V051-F1
#
_entry.id   AF-A0A7S4V051-F1
#
_cell.length_a   1.000
_cell.length_b   1.000
_cell.length_c   1.000
_cell.angle_alpha   90.00
_cell.angle_beta   90.00
_cell.angle_gamma   90.00
#
_symmetry.space_group_name_H-M   'P 1'
#
loop_
_entity.id
_entity.type
_entity.pdbx_description
1 polymer ?
#
loop_
_entity_poly.entity_id
_entity_poly.type
_entity_poly.pdbx_seq_one_letter_code
_entity_poly.pdbx_strand_id
1 'polypeptide(L)'
;FLCDGRPSLQVDQALEGLALAGTALAALAALGVHHVVVFALLQTAYLTLYLMGQRWLGFQWDIFLLETGAMMLLYCPFASLRAKGSMPPGAWLLRALIVKFMYMNGIVKVTANCPTWKHLTALEYHFASTCIPTAEAWTLHQLPPFLLRLGVAAMFVAELAAPWLLAA
;
A
#
# COMPACT_ATOMS: atom_id res chain seq x y z
N PHE A 1 -16.87 17.75 24.97
CA PHE A 1 -15.42 18.02 24.97
C PHE A 1 -14.99 18.08 23.51
N LEU A 2 -14.94 19.20 22.79
CA LEU A 2 -14.67 20.61 23.09
C LEU A 2 -15.65 21.48 22.29
N CYS A 3 -16.36 22.41 22.94
CA CYS A 3 -17.13 23.47 22.27
C CYS A 3 -16.58 24.81 22.75
N ASP A 4 -15.41 25.20 22.24
CA ASP A 4 -14.96 26.59 22.33
C ASP A 4 -15.28 27.24 20.99
N GLY A 5 -16.11 28.29 21.01
CA GLY A 5 -16.65 29.01 19.86
C GLY A 5 -15.63 29.81 19.03
N ARG A 6 -14.45 29.24 18.77
CA ARG A 6 -13.54 29.70 17.71
C ARG A 6 -13.95 29.03 16.41
N PRO A 7 -13.79 29.67 15.23
CA PRO A 7 -13.87 28.98 13.94
C PRO A 7 -12.63 28.08 13.76
N SER A 8 -12.41 27.15 14.68
CA SER A 8 -11.47 26.05 14.51
C SER A 8 -12.20 24.99 13.70
N LEU A 9 -11.58 24.59 12.59
CA LEU A 9 -12.05 23.45 11.81
C LEU A 9 -12.26 22.26 12.75
N GLN A 10 -13.41 21.58 12.65
CA GLN A 10 -13.59 20.33 13.38
C GLN A 10 -12.52 19.33 12.93
N VAL A 11 -12.05 18.46 13.83
CA VAL A 11 -10.98 17.50 13.52
C VAL A 11 -11.33 16.68 12.28
N ASP A 12 -12.59 16.25 12.16
CA ASP A 12 -13.07 15.49 11.01
C ASP A 12 -12.94 16.27 9.70
N GLN A 13 -13.37 17.54 9.70
CA GLN A 13 -13.24 18.44 8.55
C GLN A 13 -11.78 18.71 8.20
N ALA A 14 -10.88 18.74 9.20
CA ALA A 14 -9.44 18.89 8.98
C ALA A 14 -8.83 17.66 8.32
N LEU A 15 -9.22 16.46 8.76
CA LEU A 15 -8.76 15.20 8.18
C LEU A 15 -9.29 15.03 6.75
N GLU A 16 -10.56 15.36 6.51
CA GLU A 16 -11.15 15.36 5.16
C GLU A 16 -10.44 16.37 4.24
N GLY A 17 -10.22 17.59 4.72
CA GLY A 17 -9.49 18.61 3.96
C GLY A 17 -8.06 18.17 3.65
N LEU A 18 -7.37 17.54 4.59
CA LEU A 18 -6.04 16.99 4.39
C LEU A 18 -6.02 15.83 3.38
N ALA A 19 -7.01 14.94 3.43
CA ALA A 19 -7.15 13.85 2.47
C ALA A 19 -7.44 14.35 1.05
N LEU A 20 -8.31 15.36 0.91
CA LEU A 20 -8.60 16.00 -0.37
C LEU A 20 -7.37 16.73 -0.93
N ALA A 21 -6.65 17.48 -0.09
CA ALA A 21 -5.42 18.15 -0.48
C ALA A 21 -4.33 17.15 -0.89
N GLY A 22 -4.17 16.05 -0.14
CA GLY A 22 -3.27 14.96 -0.50
C GLY A 22 -3.65 14.31 -1.83
N THR A 23 -4.94 14.09 -2.08
CA THR A 23 -5.43 13.53 -3.36
C THR A 23 -5.12 14.46 -4.53
N ALA A 24 -5.32 15.77 -4.38
CA ALA A 24 -4.99 16.76 -5.40
C ALA A 24 -3.48 16.80 -5.68
N LEU A 25 -2.64 16.78 -4.64
CA LEU A 25 -1.18 16.72 -4.77
C LEU A 25 -0.72 15.41 -5.45
N ALA A 26 -1.34 14.28 -5.12
CA ALA A 26 -1.04 13.00 -5.74
C ALA A 26 -1.41 12.99 -7.23
N ALA A 27 -2.53 13.62 -7.61
CA ALA A 27 -2.92 13.79 -9.01
C ALA A 27 -1.89 14.65 -9.78
N LEU A 28 -1.40 15.74 -9.18
CA LEU A 28 -0.33 16.56 -9.78
C LEU A 28 0.96 15.75 -9.95
N ALA A 29 1.35 14.96 -8.96
CA ALA A 29 2.49 14.06 -9.06
C ALA A 29 2.29 13.06 -10.21
N ALA A 30 1.11 12.43 -10.32
CA ALA A 30 0.79 11.51 -11.43
C ALA A 30 0.85 12.16 -12.82
N LEU A 31 0.57 13.47 -12.91
CA LEU A 31 0.72 14.26 -14.15
C LEU A 31 2.17 14.68 -14.45
N GLY A 32 3.14 14.24 -13.64
CA GLY A 32 4.57 14.43 -13.85
C GLY A 32 5.21 15.58 -13.07
N VAL A 33 4.50 16.14 -12.09
CA VAL A 33 5.06 17.14 -11.17
C VAL A 33 5.82 16.43 -10.06
N HIS A 34 7.06 16.03 -10.35
CA HIS A 34 7.90 15.26 -9.44
C HIS A 34 8.93 16.17 -8.78
N HIS A 35 8.64 16.61 -7.55
CA HIS A 35 9.52 17.48 -6.77
C HIS A 35 9.53 17.06 -5.31
N VAL A 36 10.68 17.18 -4.65
CA VAL A 36 10.85 16.75 -3.24
C VAL A 36 9.80 17.37 -2.32
N VAL A 37 9.43 18.64 -2.52
CA VAL A 37 8.41 19.33 -1.71
C VAL A 37 7.03 18.70 -1.88
N VAL A 38 6.64 18.29 -3.09
CA VAL A 38 5.34 17.63 -3.32
C VAL A 38 5.28 16.32 -2.55
N PHE A 39 6.33 15.50 -2.64
CA PHE A 39 6.41 14.24 -1.90
C PHE A 39 6.57 14.44 -0.39
N ALA A 40 7.18 15.53 0.07
CA ALA A 40 7.25 15.88 1.49
C ALA A 40 5.87 16.25 2.04
N LEU A 41 5.12 17.05 1.30
CA LEU A 41 3.74 17.38 1.66
C LEU A 41 2.86 16.13 1.66
N LEU A 42 2.97 15.26 0.64
CA LEU A 42 2.25 13.98 0.60
C LEU A 42 2.62 13.07 1.77
N GLN A 43 3.92 12.92 2.05
CA GLN A 43 4.42 12.11 3.16
C GLN A 43 3.89 12.62 4.49
N THR A 44 4.00 13.93 4.75
CA THR A 44 3.51 14.52 5.99
C THR A 44 1.99 14.40 6.11
N ALA A 45 1.25 14.68 5.03
CA ALA A 45 -0.21 14.55 5.02
C ALA A 45 -0.66 13.13 5.36
N TYR A 46 -0.10 12.12 4.68
CA TYR A 46 -0.47 10.74 4.94
C TYR A 46 0.02 10.23 6.30
N LEU A 47 1.20 10.68 6.77
CA LEU A 47 1.68 10.35 8.12
C LEU A 47 0.75 10.93 9.20
N THR A 48 0.24 12.15 9.02
CA THR A 48 -0.76 12.73 9.92
C THR A 48 -2.05 11.91 9.92
N LEU A 49 -2.55 11.52 8.75
CA LEU A 49 -3.73 10.64 8.65
C LEU A 49 -3.47 9.31 9.35
N TYR A 50 -2.34 8.64 9.08
CA TYR A 50 -1.94 7.38 9.70
C TYR A 50 -1.90 7.47 11.23
N LEU A 51 -1.25 8.51 11.77
CA LEU A 51 -1.16 8.73 13.21
C LEU A 51 -2.53 9.02 13.86
N MET A 52 -3.45 9.68 13.16
CA MET A 52 -4.80 9.95 13.68
C MET A 52 -5.73 8.74 13.52
N GLY A 53 -5.59 7.99 12.41
CA GLY A 53 -6.40 6.81 12.10
C GLY A 53 -6.04 5.59 12.94
N GLN A 54 -4.85 5.54 13.53
CA GLN A 54 -4.42 4.48 14.46
C GLN A 54 -4.66 3.08 13.85
N ARG A 55 -5.44 2.22 14.51
CA ARG A 55 -5.73 0.86 14.04
C ARG A 55 -6.45 0.84 12.69
N TRP A 56 -7.20 1.89 12.34
CA TRP A 56 -7.94 1.94 11.08
C TRP A 56 -7.03 2.11 9.86
N LEU A 57 -5.92 2.83 10.01
CA LEU A 57 -4.91 3.02 8.96
C LEU A 57 -3.62 2.24 9.25
N GLY A 58 -3.67 1.24 10.12
CA GLY A 58 -2.51 0.46 10.55
C GLY A 58 -2.24 -0.78 9.68
N PHE A 59 -2.74 -0.83 8.45
CA PHE A 59 -2.60 -2.01 7.60
C PHE A 59 -1.26 -2.01 6.85
N GLN A 60 -0.91 -3.17 6.30
CA GLN A 60 0.35 -3.37 5.57
C GLN A 60 0.49 -2.40 4.39
N TRP A 61 -0.60 -2.07 3.70
CA TRP A 61 -0.58 -1.14 2.57
C TRP A 61 -0.35 0.31 3.01
N ASP A 62 -0.84 0.71 4.19
CA ASP A 62 -0.62 2.06 4.73
C ASP A 62 0.87 2.25 5.07
N ILE A 63 1.47 1.25 5.72
CA ILE A 63 2.90 1.25 6.04
C ILE A 63 3.72 1.28 4.75
N PHE A 64 3.36 0.46 3.76
CA PHE A 64 4.02 0.45 2.46
C PHE A 64 3.94 1.80 1.74
N LEU A 65 2.79 2.50 1.81
CA LEU A 65 2.63 3.83 1.23
C LEU A 65 3.53 4.87 1.92
N LEU A 66 3.62 4.83 3.26
CA LEU A 66 4.53 5.69 4.02
C LEU A 66 6.01 5.42 3.73
N GLU A 67 6.39 4.16 3.58
CA GLU A 67 7.76 3.79 3.20
C GLU A 67 8.08 4.25 1.78
N THR A 68 7.13 4.07 0.86
CA THR A 68 7.28 4.53 -0.53
C THR A 68 7.42 6.04 -0.59
N GLY A 69 6.57 6.79 0.11
CA GLY A 69 6.67 8.25 0.16
C GLY A 69 7.99 8.75 0.76
N ALA A 70 8.51 8.06 1.80
CA ALA A 70 9.83 8.34 2.35
C ALA A 70 10.96 8.08 1.33
N MET A 71 10.88 6.98 0.56
CA MET A 71 11.85 6.71 -0.51
C MET A 71 11.76 7.74 -1.65
N MET A 72 10.55 8.24 -1.95
CA MET A 72 10.35 9.26 -2.98
C MET A 72 11.02 10.60 -2.63
N LEU A 73 11.17 10.93 -1.34
CA LEU A 73 11.94 12.09 -0.90
C LEU A 73 13.42 12.02 -1.29
N LEU A 74 13.99 10.80 -1.27
CA LEU A 74 15.38 10.56 -1.68
C LEU A 74 15.52 10.47 -3.21
N TYR A 75 14.45 10.11 -3.90
CA TYR A 75 14.44 9.89 -5.34
C TYR A 75 14.16 11.17 -6.15
N CYS A 76 13.31 12.07 -5.64
CA CYS A 76 12.88 13.24 -6.37
C CYS A 76 13.92 14.37 -6.39
N PRO A 77 14.02 15.12 -7.49
CA PRO A 77 14.95 16.24 -7.60
C PRO A 77 14.53 17.42 -6.70
N PHE A 78 15.54 18.17 -6.24
CA PHE A 78 15.38 19.44 -5.51
C PHE A 78 15.24 20.65 -6.45
N ALA A 79 15.75 20.57 -7.68
CA ALA A 79 15.94 21.73 -8.56
C ALA A 79 14.99 21.77 -9.77
N SER A 80 14.23 20.70 -10.02
CA SER A 80 13.29 20.64 -11.15
C SER A 80 11.95 20.09 -10.71
N LEU A 81 10.88 20.74 -11.14
CA LEU A 81 9.50 20.25 -10.94
C LEU A 81 9.14 19.11 -11.90
N ARG A 82 9.91 18.92 -12.98
CA ARG A 82 9.64 17.90 -14.00
C ARG A 82 10.91 17.11 -14.28
N ALA A 83 10.89 15.83 -13.91
CA ALA A 83 11.97 14.92 -14.24
C ALA A 83 11.78 14.39 -15.67
N LYS A 84 12.77 14.61 -16.54
CA LYS A 84 12.86 13.97 -17.86
C LYS A 84 14.16 13.17 -17.92
N GLY A 85 14.06 11.84 -17.92
CA GLY A 85 15.14 10.94 -18.34
C GLY A 85 16.07 10.42 -17.23
N SER A 86 16.51 9.18 -17.46
CA SER A 86 17.45 8.33 -16.69
C SER A 86 17.03 7.98 -15.26
N MET A 87 16.97 6.68 -14.97
CA MET A 87 16.65 6.12 -13.66
C MET A 87 17.71 6.61 -12.63
N PRO A 88 17.34 7.47 -11.66
CA PRO A 88 18.24 8.01 -10.64
C PRO A 88 18.86 6.92 -9.75
N PRO A 89 19.94 7.24 -9.01
CA PRO A 89 20.64 6.35 -8.06
C PRO A 89 19.82 5.82 -6.85
N GLY A 90 18.48 5.87 -6.87
CA GLY A 90 17.59 5.40 -5.82
C GLY A 90 16.59 4.32 -6.28
N ALA A 91 16.58 3.93 -7.55
CA ALA A 91 15.63 2.94 -8.04
C ALA A 91 15.84 1.53 -7.45
N TRP A 92 17.07 1.22 -7.01
CA TRP A 92 17.33 -0.01 -6.26
C TRP A 92 16.61 -0.01 -4.90
N LEU A 93 16.45 1.14 -4.23
CA LEU A 93 15.69 1.23 -2.98
C LEU A 93 14.22 0.93 -3.20
N LEU A 94 13.62 1.46 -4.27
CA LEU A 94 12.23 1.16 -4.64
C LEU A 94 12.05 -0.31 -5.02
N ARG A 95 13.01 -0.90 -5.75
CA ARG A 95 13.02 -2.35 -6.04
C ARG A 95 13.10 -3.15 -4.75
N ALA A 96 14.07 -2.86 -3.88
CA ALA A 96 14.23 -3.51 -2.59
C ALA A 96 12.97 -3.39 -1.72
N LEU A 97 12.27 -2.26 -1.78
CA LEU A 97 11.01 -2.05 -1.07
C LEU A 97 9.90 -2.97 -1.58
N ILE A 98 9.75 -3.11 -2.91
CA ILE A 98 8.79 -4.05 -3.52
C ILE A 98 9.15 -5.50 -3.13
N VAL A 99 10.44 -5.84 -3.17
CA VAL A 99 10.93 -7.16 -2.77
C VAL A 99 10.56 -7.46 -1.33
N LYS A 100 10.86 -6.53 -0.42
CA LYS A 100 10.52 -6.62 0.99
C LYS A 100 9.01 -6.76 1.19
N PHE A 101 8.20 -5.92 0.54
CA PHE A 101 6.74 -5.95 0.67
C PHE A 101 6.16 -7.31 0.28
N MET A 102 6.50 -7.80 -0.92
CA MET A 102 5.99 -9.09 -1.41
C MET A 102 6.47 -10.26 -0.54
N TYR A 103 7.76 -10.27 -0.21
CA TYR A 103 8.37 -11.34 0.58
C TYR A 103 7.81 -11.40 2.01
N MET A 104 7.64 -10.24 2.67
CA MET A 104 7.03 -10.19 4.00
C MET A 104 5.57 -10.65 3.97
N ASN A 105 4.82 -10.35 2.91
CA ASN A 105 3.43 -10.81 2.75
C ASN A 105 3.33 -12.34 2.66
N GLY A 106 4.30 -13.00 2.02
CA GLY A 106 4.39 -14.46 2.00
C GLY A 106 4.83 -15.04 3.35
N ILE A 107 5.88 -14.47 3.96
CA ILE A 107 6.42 -14.97 5.23
C ILE A 107 5.35 -14.99 6.32
N VAL A 108 4.59 -13.90 6.48
CA VAL A 108 3.59 -13.82 7.56
C VAL A 108 2.53 -14.92 7.44
N LYS A 109 2.18 -15.34 6.21
CA LYS A 109 1.24 -16.45 5.97
C LYS A 109 1.83 -17.79 6.37
N VAL A 110 3.12 -18.01 6.08
CA VAL A 110 3.84 -19.24 6.49
C VAL A 110 4.00 -19.28 8.01
N THR A 111 4.39 -18.17 8.63
CA THR A 111 4.65 -18.10 10.08
C THR A 111 3.37 -17.99 10.91
N ALA A 112 2.23 -17.64 10.31
CA ALA A 112 0.93 -17.56 10.99
C ALA A 112 0.48 -18.91 11.60
N ASN A 113 1.10 -20.03 11.21
CA ASN A 113 0.80 -21.37 11.71
C ASN A 113 -0.68 -21.77 11.53
N CYS A 114 -1.38 -21.14 10.58
CA CYS A 114 -2.79 -21.39 10.32
C CYS A 114 -2.98 -22.64 9.45
N PRO A 115 -3.89 -23.57 9.80
CA PRO A 115 -4.16 -24.76 8.99
C PRO A 115 -4.56 -24.44 7.55
N THR A 116 -5.29 -23.35 7.30
CA THR A 116 -5.77 -23.00 5.95
C THR A 116 -4.63 -22.63 4.99
N TRP A 117 -3.59 -21.95 5.49
CA TRP A 117 -2.39 -21.66 4.71
C TRP A 117 -1.56 -22.92 4.46
N LYS A 118 -1.41 -23.77 5.48
CA LYS A 118 -0.65 -25.03 5.36
C LYS A 118 -1.28 -26.05 4.43
N HIS A 119 -2.62 -26.14 4.44
CA HIS A 119 -3.38 -27.06 3.60
C HIS A 119 -3.81 -26.45 2.27
N LEU A 120 -3.36 -25.22 1.96
CA LEU A 120 -3.67 -24.47 0.74
C LEU A 120 -5.18 -24.21 0.53
N THR A 121 -5.99 -24.27 1.58
CA THR A 121 -7.44 -24.06 1.51
C THR A 121 -7.86 -22.61 1.74
N ALA A 122 -6.91 -21.68 1.90
CA ALA A 122 -7.21 -20.29 2.23
C ALA A 122 -8.14 -19.59 1.22
N LEU A 123 -7.97 -19.86 -0.09
CA LEU A 123 -8.84 -19.28 -1.12
C LEU A 123 -10.27 -19.85 -1.13
N GLU A 124 -10.50 -21.00 -0.47
CA GLU A 124 -11.86 -21.52 -0.27
C GLU A 124 -12.69 -20.58 0.63
N TYR A 125 -12.04 -19.79 1.49
CA TYR A 125 -12.71 -18.83 2.39
C TYR A 125 -12.51 -17.37 1.99
N HIS A 126 -11.38 -17.06 1.35
CA HIS A 126 -10.97 -15.69 1.04
C HIS A 126 -12.09 -14.87 0.38
N PHE A 127 -12.65 -15.37 -0.72
CA PHE A 127 -13.66 -14.66 -1.51
C PHE A 127 -14.99 -14.42 -0.79
N ALA A 128 -15.35 -15.28 0.17
CA ALA A 128 -16.57 -15.10 0.98
C ALA A 128 -16.36 -14.07 2.10
N SER A 129 -15.12 -13.86 2.51
CA SER A 129 -14.73 -13.00 3.65
C SER A 129 -14.28 -11.59 3.27
N THR A 130 -14.26 -11.25 1.98
CA THR A 130 -13.84 -9.91 1.53
C THR A 130 -14.83 -8.84 1.98
N CYS A 131 -14.31 -7.73 2.53
CA CYS A 131 -15.15 -6.63 3.03
C CYS A 131 -15.98 -5.94 1.94
N ILE A 132 -15.51 -5.97 0.69
CA ILE A 132 -16.23 -5.42 -0.47
C ILE A 132 -16.76 -6.62 -1.26
N PRO A 133 -18.08 -6.89 -1.24
CA PRO A 133 -18.65 -7.96 -2.03
C PRO A 133 -18.59 -7.57 -3.51
N THR A 134 -17.82 -8.32 -4.28
CA THR A 134 -17.73 -8.14 -5.74
C THR A 134 -18.34 -9.35 -6.45
N ALA A 135 -18.90 -9.14 -7.63
CA ALA A 135 -19.47 -10.24 -8.42
C ALA A 135 -18.39 -11.26 -8.78
N GLU A 136 -17.17 -10.78 -9.02
CA GLU A 136 -15.99 -11.58 -9.31
C GLU A 136 -15.65 -12.50 -8.13
N ALA A 137 -15.68 -11.98 -6.89
CA ALA A 137 -15.44 -12.80 -5.71
C ALA A 137 -16.45 -13.94 -5.61
N TRP A 138 -17.73 -13.68 -5.89
CA TRP A 138 -18.74 -14.74 -5.92
C TRP A 138 -18.43 -15.80 -6.98
N THR A 139 -18.07 -15.40 -8.21
CA THR A 139 -17.72 -16.36 -9.27
C THR A 139 -16.48 -17.19 -8.96
N LEU A 140 -15.43 -16.56 -8.42
CA LEU A 140 -14.18 -17.23 -8.07
C LEU A 140 -14.39 -18.19 -6.89
N HIS A 141 -15.28 -17.85 -5.96
CA HIS A 141 -15.63 -18.74 -4.85
C HIS A 141 -16.27 -20.06 -5.31
N GLN A 142 -16.93 -20.07 -6.48
CA GLN A 142 -17.55 -21.29 -7.04
C GLN A 142 -16.56 -22.21 -7.77
N LEU A 143 -15.28 -21.82 -7.89
CA LEU A 143 -14.28 -22.67 -8.55
C LEU A 143 -14.06 -23.98 -7.78
N PRO A 144 -13.75 -25.09 -8.48
CA PRO A 144 -13.48 -26.36 -7.83
C PRO A 144 -12.29 -26.23 -6.84
N PRO A 145 -12.32 -26.93 -5.69
CA PRO A 145 -11.30 -26.80 -4.64
C PRO A 145 -9.85 -26.97 -5.11
N PHE A 146 -9.63 -27.82 -6.12
CA PHE A 146 -8.32 -28.02 -6.72
C PHE A 146 -7.74 -26.71 -7.31
N LEU A 147 -8.55 -25.95 -8.05
CA LEU A 147 -8.09 -24.69 -8.65
C LEU A 147 -7.82 -23.62 -7.58
N LEU A 148 -8.65 -23.58 -6.53
CA LEU A 148 -8.45 -22.68 -5.40
C LEU A 148 -7.15 -22.99 -4.66
N ARG A 149 -6.84 -24.27 -4.43
CA ARG A 149 -5.58 -24.70 -3.81
C ARG A 149 -4.37 -24.40 -4.68
N LEU A 150 -4.49 -24.61 -5.99
CA LEU A 150 -3.46 -24.20 -6.95
C LEU A 150 -3.23 -22.68 -6.91
N GLY A 151 -4.30 -21.89 -6.76
CA GLY A 151 -4.21 -20.45 -6.57
C GLY A 151 -3.42 -20.05 -5.32
N VAL A 152 -3.64 -20.73 -4.18
CA VAL A 152 -2.83 -20.47 -2.97
C VAL A 152 -1.36 -20.83 -3.18
N ALA A 153 -1.08 -21.95 -3.86
CA ALA A 153 0.29 -22.33 -4.20
C ALA A 153 0.97 -21.29 -5.12
N ALA A 154 0.27 -20.85 -6.17
CA ALA A 154 0.75 -19.83 -7.10
C ALA A 154 1.00 -18.49 -6.38
N MET A 155 0.12 -18.10 -5.45
CA MET A 155 0.31 -16.93 -4.59
C MET A 155 1.60 -17.06 -3.77
N PHE A 156 1.86 -18.20 -3.12
CA PHE A 156 3.11 -18.41 -2.38
C PHE A 156 4.36 -18.30 -3.27
N VAL A 157 4.31 -18.83 -4.50
CA VAL A 157 5.41 -18.67 -5.47
C VAL A 157 5.61 -17.20 -5.84
N ALA A 158 4.51 -16.48 -6.11
CA ALA A 158 4.55 -15.07 -6.46
C ALA A 158 5.05 -14.19 -5.29
N GLU A 159 4.76 -14.55 -4.05
CA GLU A 159 5.16 -13.79 -2.86
C GLU A 159 6.54 -14.16 -2.33
N LEU A 160 6.97 -15.43 -2.43
CA LEU A 160 8.22 -15.90 -1.83
C LEU A 160 9.36 -16.06 -2.84
N ALA A 161 9.08 -16.40 -4.09
CA ALA A 161 10.09 -16.70 -5.11
C ALA A 161 10.23 -15.56 -6.14
N ALA A 162 9.12 -15.10 -6.71
CA ALA A 162 9.15 -14.06 -7.76
C ALA A 162 9.82 -12.74 -7.34
N PRO A 163 9.77 -12.27 -6.08
CA PRO A 163 10.41 -11.01 -5.71
C PRO A 163 11.93 -11.04 -5.90
N TRP A 164 12.58 -12.20 -5.77
CA TRP A 164 14.02 -12.33 -6.00
C TRP A 164 14.43 -12.10 -7.45
N LEU A 165 13.50 -12.21 -8.42
CA LEU A 165 13.74 -11.82 -9.81
C LEU A 165 13.88 -10.31 -9.99
N LEU A 166 13.33 -9.51 -9.07
CA LEU A 166 13.48 -8.05 -9.05
C LEU A 166 14.72 -7.58 -8.27
N ALA A 167 15.28 -8.47 -7.44
CA ALA A 167 16.48 -8.23 -6.65
C ALA A 167 17.79 -8.44 -7.45
N ALA A 168 17.73 -9.25 -8.51
CA ALA A 168 18.81 -9.47 -9.48
C ALA A 168 18.90 -8.33 -10.51
#